data_AF-A0A4U8SJM3-F1
#
_entry.id   AF-A0A4U8SJM3-F1
#
_cell.length_a   1.000
_cell.length_b   1.000
_cell.length_c   1.000
_cell.angle_alpha   90.00
_cell.angle_beta   90.00
_cell.angle_gamma   90.00
#
_symmetry.space_group_name_H-M   'P 1'
#
loop_
_entity.id
_entity.type
_entity.pdbx_description
1 polymer ?
#
loop_
_entity_poly.entity_id
_entity_poly.type
_entity_poly.pdbx_seq_one_letter_code
_entity_poly.pdbx_strand_id
1 'polypeptide(L)'
;MYLGKTSNSHYLRSSANSAESLKIKNKLSIEGKVELDENGKPKVVNGKYQWTAEWQAELDRENRRISNETAINFLKNSLSVPYGAKSVSNITTFQGQNLWLAKSGQQYTFKVHYGAQDSYRFAKSNMEGMPYQTPLQINALGESTKLKTAMGDAEVFLDMFGDNDSLGLGEVGKLGNLFSFDSNGDGFLNHEDELFSKLKIRVDKGNGEFRIANLSDVVSQIDLYDFVKGYDKSIGYDGLTLAEIKQYRANYHFQKIPNEMKLDPYTDIRAFRSGEMSLFPPEQHYKRIDDKDIRAMFEAYADKEGWINLQEKQVNEALFASGDFITNFAYKKTNLAGVEVLEEFNIVDRLDNGSRPSPFYEGTNIREFEEKWNRIHPNTRPSYEERYKEAFDYLYDSYYQNKASFEESKQKLLENEYVDEELKDKINALEESSAMGAIRQQFYDITGIEFSEERLEKLKSALENPQVAKEAIAAMKDTDAVTSMRLENDGRILLRFDSGREILVDGLYNDTGELLITKKGDRASESLSARSMSDEELSKIDFGEYGIKQGEDIVSLQDIGAEMIRKLVNENGKFLGFVINIAGQKQEQIVENLYNIYTINNFNKTRNFQLEA
;
A
#
# COMPACT_ATOMS: atom_id res chain seq x y z
N MET A 1 -38.23 -28.37 -29.26
CA MET A 1 -38.39 -27.61 -30.51
C MET A 1 -38.51 -26.14 -30.15
N TYR A 2 -37.40 -25.42 -30.19
CA TYR A 2 -37.27 -23.97 -30.39
C TYR A 2 -35.81 -23.78 -30.83
N LEU A 3 -35.63 -23.32 -32.07
CA LEU A 3 -34.33 -23.17 -32.73
C LEU A 3 -33.92 -21.70 -32.65
N GLY A 4 -32.87 -21.40 -31.87
CA GLY A 4 -32.15 -20.13 -31.93
C GLY A 4 -30.75 -20.38 -32.48
N LYS A 5 -30.46 -19.86 -33.68
CA LYS A 5 -29.11 -19.85 -34.25
C LYS A 5 -28.25 -18.84 -33.49
N THR A 6 -27.14 -19.29 -32.89
CA THR A 6 -26.01 -18.41 -32.56
C THR A 6 -24.74 -18.98 -33.16
N SER A 7 -24.15 -18.21 -34.06
CA SER A 7 -22.80 -18.33 -34.56
C SER A 7 -21.83 -17.87 -33.48
N ASN A 8 -21.09 -18.80 -32.86
CA ASN A 8 -19.73 -18.60 -32.37
C ASN A 8 -19.23 -19.89 -31.70
N SER A 9 -18.18 -20.44 -32.29
CA SER A 9 -17.44 -21.61 -31.82
C SER A 9 -16.51 -21.21 -30.69
N HIS A 10 -16.94 -21.25 -29.42
CA HIS A 10 -16.05 -21.35 -28.26
C HIS A 10 -16.86 -21.75 -27.00
N TYR A 11 -16.31 -22.71 -26.24
CA TYR A 11 -16.76 -23.21 -24.93
C TYR A 11 -18.11 -23.95 -24.86
N LEU A 12 -18.03 -25.29 -24.85
CA LEU A 12 -18.97 -26.16 -24.14
C LEU A 12 -18.19 -27.01 -23.14
N ARG A 13 -17.99 -26.48 -21.93
CA ARG A 13 -17.79 -27.29 -20.72
C ARG A 13 -19.18 -27.67 -20.22
N SER A 14 -19.60 -28.91 -20.46
CA SER A 14 -20.69 -29.54 -19.73
C SER A 14 -20.17 -30.87 -19.15
N SER A 15 -20.59 -31.15 -17.93
CA SER A 15 -20.34 -32.38 -17.18
C SER A 15 -20.54 -33.61 -18.07
N ALA A 16 -19.44 -34.28 -18.40
CA ALA A 16 -19.44 -35.47 -19.21
C ALA A 16 -20.00 -36.64 -18.41
N ASN A 17 -21.31 -36.88 -18.45
CA ASN A 17 -21.94 -38.13 -18.02
C ASN A 17 -23.39 -38.34 -18.53
N SER A 18 -23.78 -37.76 -19.67
CA SER A 18 -25.06 -38.12 -20.30
C SER A 18 -24.86 -38.71 -21.70
N ALA A 19 -25.52 -39.84 -21.97
CA ALA A 19 -25.46 -40.54 -23.25
C ALA A 19 -25.95 -39.68 -24.45
N GLU A 20 -26.63 -38.56 -24.19
CA GLU A 20 -27.09 -37.61 -25.21
C GLU A 20 -26.04 -36.57 -25.60
N SER A 21 -25.12 -36.20 -24.71
CA SER A 21 -24.04 -35.25 -25.04
C SER A 21 -22.95 -35.88 -25.92
N LEU A 22 -22.77 -37.20 -25.87
CA LEU A 22 -21.94 -37.95 -26.84
C LEU A 22 -22.60 -38.11 -28.22
N LYS A 23 -23.94 -38.14 -28.31
CA LYS A 23 -24.65 -38.24 -29.60
C LYS A 23 -24.48 -36.99 -30.48
N ILE A 24 -24.26 -35.82 -29.87
CA ILE A 24 -24.09 -34.55 -30.60
C ILE A 24 -22.63 -34.31 -31.04
N LYS A 25 -21.64 -34.97 -30.42
CA LYS A 25 -20.22 -34.94 -30.87
C LYS A 25 -19.89 -35.96 -31.97
N ASN A 26 -20.73 -36.97 -32.21
CA ASN A 26 -20.46 -38.07 -33.14
C ASN A 26 -20.84 -37.77 -34.61
N LYS A 27 -20.18 -36.78 -35.20
CA LYS A 27 -19.89 -36.72 -36.65
C LYS A 27 -18.42 -36.44 -36.96
N LEU A 28 -17.54 -36.52 -35.95
CA LEU A 28 -16.10 -36.68 -36.13
C LEU A 28 -15.81 -38.17 -36.02
N SER A 29 -15.24 -38.75 -37.08
CA SER A 29 -15.02 -40.19 -37.22
C SER A 29 -14.23 -40.75 -36.02
N ILE A 30 -14.80 -41.79 -35.40
CA ILE A 30 -14.17 -42.61 -34.34
C ILE A 30 -13.29 -43.70 -34.99
N GLU A 31 -13.38 -43.84 -36.32
CA GLU A 31 -12.56 -44.74 -37.13
C GLU A 31 -11.07 -44.39 -36.99
N GLY A 32 -10.26 -45.39 -36.62
CA GLY A 32 -8.82 -45.25 -36.40
C GLY A 32 -8.41 -44.82 -34.98
N LYS A 33 -9.35 -44.47 -34.10
CA LYS A 33 -9.06 -43.98 -32.74
C LYS A 33 -9.34 -45.00 -31.63
N VAL A 34 -10.21 -45.97 -31.89
CA VAL A 34 -10.61 -47.01 -30.94
C VAL A 34 -10.08 -48.36 -31.38
N GLU A 35 -9.71 -49.21 -30.43
CA GLU A 35 -9.42 -50.61 -30.71
C GLU A 35 -10.66 -51.29 -31.29
N LEU A 36 -10.47 -52.17 -32.27
CA LEU A 36 -11.53 -52.98 -32.85
C LEU A 36 -11.49 -54.41 -32.27
N ASP A 37 -12.65 -55.00 -32.05
CA ASP A 37 -12.81 -56.40 -31.71
C ASP A 37 -12.61 -57.31 -32.94
N GLU A 38 -12.67 -58.62 -32.73
CA GLU A 38 -12.53 -59.65 -33.78
C GLU A 38 -13.57 -59.54 -34.91
N ASN A 39 -14.64 -58.77 -34.72
CA ASN A 39 -15.70 -58.54 -35.69
C ASN A 39 -15.63 -57.13 -36.33
N GLY A 40 -14.53 -56.40 -36.11
CA GLY A 40 -14.32 -55.06 -36.66
C GLY A 40 -15.18 -53.98 -35.98
N LYS A 41 -15.73 -54.22 -34.78
CA LYS A 41 -16.50 -53.23 -34.02
C LYS A 41 -15.64 -52.59 -32.92
N PRO A 42 -15.89 -51.32 -32.54
CA PRO A 42 -15.20 -50.70 -31.41
C PRO A 42 -15.26 -51.54 -30.14
N LYS A 43 -14.10 -51.86 -29.59
CA LYS A 43 -13.94 -52.62 -28.35
C LYS A 43 -14.39 -51.76 -27.18
N VAL A 44 -15.30 -52.29 -26.36
CA VAL A 44 -15.85 -51.62 -25.18
C VAL A 44 -15.57 -52.48 -23.95
N VAL A 45 -14.91 -51.90 -22.95
CA VAL A 45 -14.60 -52.55 -21.67
C VAL A 45 -15.22 -51.73 -20.56
N ASN A 46 -16.01 -52.36 -19.68
CA ASN A 46 -16.73 -51.72 -18.58
C ASN A 46 -17.58 -50.51 -19.03
N GLY A 47 -18.21 -50.58 -20.21
CA GLY A 47 -19.04 -49.52 -20.76
C GLY A 47 -18.29 -48.33 -21.36
N LYS A 48 -16.96 -48.40 -21.50
CA LYS A 48 -16.12 -47.37 -22.14
C LYS A 48 -15.39 -47.92 -23.36
N TYR A 49 -15.27 -47.12 -24.42
CA TYR A 49 -14.44 -47.47 -25.58
C TYR A 49 -12.97 -47.63 -25.16
N GLN A 50 -12.29 -48.64 -25.69
CA GLN A 50 -10.84 -48.73 -25.60
C GLN A 50 -10.21 -47.95 -26.75
N TRP A 51 -9.37 -46.98 -26.42
CA TRP A 51 -8.62 -46.19 -27.39
C TRP A 51 -7.40 -46.97 -27.90
N THR A 52 -6.98 -46.71 -29.13
CA THR A 52 -5.68 -47.21 -29.61
C THR A 52 -4.54 -46.60 -28.78
N ALA A 53 -3.40 -47.30 -28.68
CA ALA A 53 -2.25 -46.82 -27.94
C ALA A 53 -1.75 -45.43 -28.43
N GLU A 54 -1.81 -45.18 -29.74
CA GLU A 54 -1.45 -43.88 -30.34
C GLU A 54 -2.39 -42.76 -29.89
N TRP A 55 -3.70 -43.02 -29.88
CA TRP A 55 -4.70 -42.03 -29.46
C TRP A 55 -4.67 -41.82 -27.94
N GLN A 56 -4.42 -42.86 -27.15
CA GLN A 56 -4.21 -42.73 -25.72
C GLN A 56 -2.98 -41.86 -25.43
N ALA A 57 -1.86 -42.07 -26.13
CA ALA A 57 -0.68 -41.22 -26.00
C ALA A 57 -0.94 -39.76 -26.42
N GLU A 58 -1.80 -39.52 -27.42
CA GLU A 58 -2.22 -38.17 -27.80
C GLU A 58 -3.10 -37.51 -26.73
N LEU A 59 -4.03 -38.27 -26.14
CA LEU A 59 -4.87 -37.83 -25.04
C LEU A 59 -4.03 -37.49 -23.80
N ASP A 60 -3.06 -38.33 -23.47
CA ASP A 60 -2.16 -38.12 -22.33
C ASP A 60 -1.27 -36.88 -22.55
N ARG A 61 -0.79 -36.66 -23.78
CA ARG A 61 -0.06 -35.43 -24.15
C ARG A 61 -0.92 -34.18 -23.98
N GLU A 62 -2.18 -34.21 -24.42
CA GLU A 62 -3.08 -33.07 -24.29
C GLU A 62 -3.48 -32.82 -22.82
N ASN A 63 -3.75 -33.87 -22.06
CA ASN A 63 -4.02 -33.78 -20.62
C ASN A 63 -2.83 -33.19 -19.85
N ARG A 64 -1.60 -33.60 -20.21
CA ARG A 64 -0.36 -33.02 -19.67
C ARG A 64 -0.23 -31.54 -20.03
N ARG A 65 -0.44 -31.18 -21.29
CA ARG A 65 -0.42 -29.77 -21.74
C ARG A 65 -1.38 -28.91 -20.92
N ILE A 66 -2.63 -29.34 -20.76
CA ILE A 66 -3.67 -28.60 -20.01
C ILE A 66 -3.35 -28.53 -18.52
N SER A 67 -2.86 -29.62 -17.94
CA SER A 67 -2.52 -29.68 -16.50
C SER A 67 -1.31 -28.80 -16.18
N ASN A 68 -0.27 -28.83 -17.03
CA ASN A 68 0.87 -27.92 -16.93
C ASN A 68 0.47 -26.46 -17.13
N GLU A 69 -0.42 -26.16 -18.07
CA GLU A 69 -0.96 -24.80 -18.25
C GLU A 69 -1.70 -24.32 -17.00
N THR A 70 -2.45 -25.21 -16.34
CA THR A 70 -3.13 -24.92 -15.07
C THR A 70 -2.13 -24.70 -13.93
N ALA A 71 -1.09 -25.53 -13.84
CA ALA A 71 0.00 -25.39 -12.88
C ALA A 71 0.76 -24.06 -13.06
N ILE A 72 1.11 -23.71 -14.30
CA ILE A 72 1.76 -22.44 -14.64
C ILE A 72 0.84 -21.26 -14.27
N ASN A 73 -0.46 -21.34 -14.54
CA ASN A 73 -1.40 -20.29 -14.14
C ASN A 73 -1.53 -20.17 -12.62
N PHE A 74 -1.47 -21.28 -11.88
CA PHE A 74 -1.42 -21.25 -10.42
C PHE A 74 -0.15 -20.56 -9.91
N LEU A 75 1.02 -20.89 -10.47
CA LEU A 75 2.28 -20.20 -10.16
C LEU A 75 2.19 -18.71 -10.50
N LYS A 76 1.67 -18.35 -11.70
CA LYS A 76 1.46 -16.96 -12.11
C LYS A 76 0.59 -16.18 -11.14
N ASN A 77 -0.53 -16.74 -10.70
CA ASN A 77 -1.45 -16.05 -9.78
C ASN A 77 -0.89 -15.98 -8.35
N SER A 78 -0.03 -16.92 -7.96
CA SER A 78 0.60 -16.93 -6.64
C SER A 78 1.77 -15.95 -6.58
N LEU A 79 2.52 -15.81 -7.69
CA LEU A 79 3.66 -14.92 -7.84
C LEU A 79 3.31 -13.56 -8.43
N SER A 80 2.10 -13.39 -8.98
CA SER A 80 1.65 -12.12 -9.50
C SER A 80 1.77 -11.14 -8.35
N VAL A 81 2.71 -10.23 -8.49
CA VAL A 81 3.03 -9.28 -7.44
C VAL A 81 1.70 -8.62 -7.05
N PRO A 82 1.29 -8.69 -5.76
CA PRO A 82 -0.03 -8.23 -5.33
C PRO A 82 -0.33 -6.76 -5.70
N TYR A 83 0.72 -6.03 -6.06
CA TYR A 83 0.71 -4.62 -6.42
C TYR A 83 0.38 -4.31 -7.90
N GLY A 84 0.01 -5.29 -8.74
CA GLY A 84 -0.05 -5.04 -10.19
C GLY A 84 -1.23 -5.57 -11.02
N ALA A 85 -1.92 -6.66 -10.66
CA ALA A 85 -2.97 -7.17 -11.55
C ALA A 85 -4.04 -8.04 -10.87
N LYS A 86 -5.28 -7.56 -11.00
CA LYS A 86 -6.58 -8.27 -11.03
C LYS A 86 -6.89 -9.29 -9.92
N SER A 87 -8.05 -9.03 -9.29
CA SER A 87 -8.89 -9.98 -8.54
C SER A 87 -8.68 -10.05 -7.03
N VAL A 88 -8.67 -8.91 -6.35
CA VAL A 88 -9.14 -8.87 -4.96
C VAL A 88 -10.19 -7.79 -4.77
N SER A 89 -11.36 -8.02 -5.36
CA SER A 89 -12.48 -7.07 -5.39
C SER A 89 -13.26 -6.98 -4.08
N ASN A 90 -12.69 -7.37 -2.92
CA ASN A 90 -13.42 -7.32 -1.64
C ASN A 90 -12.57 -6.98 -0.39
N ILE A 91 -11.29 -6.64 -0.48
CA ILE A 91 -10.50 -6.38 0.74
C ILE A 91 -10.68 -4.94 1.23
N THR A 92 -11.50 -4.74 2.27
CA THR A 92 -11.67 -3.47 2.99
C THR A 92 -10.32 -2.85 3.32
N THR A 93 -9.92 -1.80 2.59
CA THR A 93 -8.82 -0.95 3.00
C THR A 93 -9.31 -0.07 4.15
N PHE A 94 -8.66 -0.15 5.30
CA PHE A 94 -8.88 0.71 6.47
C PHE A 94 -8.51 2.20 6.26
N GLN A 95 -8.32 2.63 5.02
CA GLN A 95 -7.79 3.95 4.71
C GLN A 95 -8.91 4.95 4.44
N GLY A 96 -8.92 6.03 5.21
CA GLY A 96 -9.29 7.35 4.69
C GLY A 96 -8.22 7.78 3.69
N GLN A 97 -8.34 7.30 2.44
CA GLN A 97 -7.57 7.67 1.24
C GLN A 97 -6.11 8.12 1.45
N ASN A 98 -5.16 7.22 1.15
CA ASN A 98 -3.84 7.55 0.59
C ASN A 98 -3.29 6.26 -0.06
N LEU A 99 -3.75 5.99 -1.29
CA LEU A 99 -3.54 4.73 -2.02
C LEU A 99 -2.50 4.91 -3.15
N TRP A 100 -1.47 4.07 -3.10
CA TRP A 100 -0.56 3.74 -4.19
C TRP A 100 -1.23 2.92 -5.30
N LEU A 101 -0.90 3.19 -6.58
CA LEU A 101 -0.80 2.20 -7.67
C LEU A 101 -0.21 2.80 -8.97
N ALA A 102 0.68 2.05 -9.64
CA ALA A 102 1.13 2.31 -11.00
C ALA A 102 0.26 1.58 -12.05
N LYS A 103 -0.45 2.39 -12.84
CA LYS A 103 -1.36 2.19 -14.00
C LYS A 103 -1.48 0.79 -14.66
N SER A 104 -2.73 0.30 -14.74
CA SER A 104 -3.55 0.43 -15.96
C SER A 104 -5.05 0.17 -15.71
N GLY A 105 -5.79 1.23 -15.40
CA GLY A 105 -7.23 1.35 -15.67
C GLY A 105 -8.17 0.25 -15.18
N GLN A 106 -8.25 -0.03 -13.86
CA GLN A 106 -9.44 -0.61 -13.24
C GLN A 106 -9.65 0.00 -11.84
N GLN A 107 -10.89 0.41 -11.58
CA GLN A 107 -11.36 1.09 -10.37
C GLN A 107 -11.57 0.08 -9.25
N TYR A 108 -11.01 0.32 -8.06
CA TYR A 108 -11.45 -0.34 -6.84
C TYR A 108 -12.61 0.47 -6.25
N THR A 109 -13.82 -0.09 -6.31
CA THR A 109 -15.00 0.44 -5.62
C THR A 109 -15.32 -0.50 -4.46
N PHE A 110 -15.23 0.00 -3.23
CA PHE A 110 -15.77 -0.70 -2.07
C PHE A 110 -17.29 -0.67 -2.09
N LYS A 111 -17.89 -1.85 -2.24
CA LYS A 111 -19.24 -2.11 -1.72
C LYS A 111 -19.09 -2.61 -0.30
N VAL A 112 -19.16 -1.72 0.69
CA VAL A 112 -19.45 -2.15 2.06
C VAL A 112 -20.90 -2.62 2.08
N HIS A 113 -21.11 -3.94 2.23
CA HIS A 113 -22.43 -4.46 2.58
C HIS A 113 -22.67 -4.18 4.07
N TYR A 114 -23.19 -2.99 4.38
CA TYR A 114 -23.84 -2.75 5.67
C TYR A 114 -25.16 -3.54 5.70
N GLY A 115 -25.16 -4.71 6.32
CA GLY A 115 -26.39 -5.33 6.84
C GLY A 115 -26.57 -4.90 8.30
N ALA A 116 -27.71 -4.41 8.80
CA ALA A 116 -29.03 -4.22 8.23
C ALA A 116 -29.68 -2.99 8.91
N GLN A 117 -30.45 -2.23 8.13
CA GLN A 117 -31.38 -1.19 8.56
C GLN A 117 -30.80 -0.02 9.39
N ASP A 118 -30.08 0.89 8.74
CA ASP A 118 -30.57 2.26 8.56
C ASP A 118 -29.79 2.99 7.47
N SER A 119 -30.55 3.41 6.47
CA SER A 119 -30.07 4.05 5.25
C SER A 119 -29.66 5.50 5.51
N TYR A 120 -28.47 5.71 6.07
CA TYR A 120 -27.77 6.98 5.87
C TYR A 120 -27.08 6.95 4.51
N ARG A 121 -27.49 7.90 3.67
CA ARG A 121 -27.15 8.05 2.25
C ARG A 121 -25.65 8.25 2.05
N PHE A 122 -24.88 7.17 2.08
CA PHE A 122 -23.60 7.09 1.40
C PHE A 122 -23.90 6.94 -0.09
N ALA A 123 -23.67 8.04 -0.81
CA ALA A 123 -23.55 8.11 -2.25
C ALA A 123 -24.53 7.23 -3.06
N LYS A 124 -25.71 7.80 -3.32
CA LYS A 124 -26.21 7.79 -4.70
C LYS A 124 -25.30 8.71 -5.54
N SER A 125 -24.00 8.40 -5.65
CA SER A 125 -23.15 9.03 -6.65
C SER A 125 -23.36 8.25 -7.93
N ASN A 126 -24.32 8.74 -8.72
CA ASN A 126 -24.05 8.73 -10.15
C ASN A 126 -22.64 9.31 -10.34
N MET A 127 -21.85 8.64 -11.17
CA MET A 127 -20.43 8.81 -11.40
C MET A 127 -20.04 10.18 -12.01
N GLU A 128 -20.38 11.28 -11.34
CA GLU A 128 -19.97 12.64 -11.70
C GLU A 128 -19.54 13.37 -10.42
N GLY A 129 -18.22 13.47 -10.18
CA GLY A 129 -17.67 14.43 -9.20
C GLY A 129 -16.87 13.89 -8.02
N MET A 130 -16.65 12.57 -7.86
CA MET A 130 -15.53 12.12 -7.02
C MET A 130 -14.22 12.30 -7.81
N PRO A 131 -13.17 12.87 -7.20
CA PRO A 131 -11.87 12.96 -7.85
C PRO A 131 -11.38 11.56 -8.23
N TYR A 132 -11.33 11.26 -9.53
CA TYR A 132 -10.62 10.12 -10.10
C TYR A 132 -9.13 10.29 -9.85
N GLN A 133 -8.59 9.59 -8.85
CA GLN A 133 -7.18 9.66 -8.45
C GLN A 133 -6.24 9.74 -9.66
N THR A 134 -5.38 10.76 -9.66
CA THR A 134 -4.32 10.89 -10.67
C THR A 134 -3.38 9.72 -10.52
N PRO A 135 -3.27 8.86 -11.53
CA PRO A 135 -2.36 7.74 -11.46
C PRO A 135 -0.92 8.25 -11.42
N LEU A 136 -0.10 7.63 -10.54
CA LEU A 136 1.29 8.02 -10.28
C LEU A 136 2.02 8.44 -11.57
N GLN A 137 2.54 9.66 -11.59
CA GLN A 137 3.34 10.11 -12.71
C GLN A 137 4.76 9.54 -12.58
N ILE A 138 5.07 8.51 -13.34
CA ILE A 138 6.43 7.99 -13.48
C ILE A 138 7.19 8.73 -14.59
N ASN A 139 8.50 8.89 -14.40
CA ASN A 139 9.36 9.58 -15.34
C ASN A 139 9.89 8.63 -16.43
N ALA A 140 10.75 9.13 -17.32
CA ALA A 140 11.33 8.32 -18.38
C ALA A 140 12.19 7.15 -17.88
N LEU A 141 12.81 7.27 -16.70
CA LEU A 141 13.56 6.19 -16.06
C LEU A 141 12.59 5.14 -15.49
N GLY A 142 11.53 5.55 -14.79
CA GLY A 142 10.49 4.64 -14.31
C GLY A 142 9.75 3.92 -15.43
N GLU A 143 9.54 4.56 -16.58
CA GLU A 143 8.96 3.96 -17.79
C GLU A 143 9.93 3.04 -18.56
N SER A 144 11.23 3.09 -18.24
CA SER A 144 12.25 2.25 -18.86
C SER A 144 12.07 0.78 -18.46
N THR A 145 12.41 -0.13 -19.37
CA THR A 145 12.54 -1.56 -19.07
C THR A 145 13.98 -1.97 -18.76
N LYS A 146 14.91 -1.01 -18.83
CA LYS A 146 16.35 -1.22 -18.67
C LYS A 146 16.94 -0.32 -17.60
N LEU A 147 17.65 -0.94 -16.67
CA LEU A 147 18.49 -0.34 -15.65
C LEU A 147 19.90 -0.16 -16.20
N LYS A 148 20.48 1.04 -16.05
CA LYS A 148 21.88 1.27 -16.44
C LYS A 148 22.80 0.72 -15.37
N THR A 149 23.70 -0.17 -15.75
CA THR A 149 24.67 -0.78 -14.83
C THR A 149 26.08 -0.73 -15.41
N ALA A 150 27.09 -0.98 -14.58
CA ALA A 150 28.47 -1.17 -15.05
C ALA A 150 28.63 -2.36 -16.03
N MET A 151 27.66 -3.30 -16.05
CA MET A 151 27.64 -4.44 -16.97
C MET A 151 26.97 -4.13 -18.32
N GLY A 152 26.32 -2.97 -18.45
CA GLY A 152 25.50 -2.56 -19.59
C GLY A 152 24.04 -2.27 -19.21
N ASP A 153 23.19 -2.08 -20.22
CA ASP A 153 21.75 -1.92 -20.04
C ASP A 153 21.12 -3.26 -19.66
N ALA A 154 20.63 -3.38 -18.43
CA ALA A 154 20.17 -4.61 -17.84
C ALA A 154 18.65 -4.61 -17.61
N GLU A 155 18.00 -5.74 -17.86
CA GLU A 155 16.62 -5.95 -17.45
C GLU A 155 16.57 -6.53 -16.04
N VAL A 156 15.71 -5.99 -15.18
CA VAL A 156 15.47 -6.53 -13.84
C VAL A 156 14.33 -7.55 -13.92
N PHE A 157 14.49 -8.70 -13.27
CA PHE A 157 13.47 -9.73 -13.19
C PHE A 157 13.51 -10.45 -11.83
N LEU A 158 12.39 -11.03 -11.43
CA LEU A 158 12.26 -11.82 -10.21
C LEU A 158 12.58 -13.29 -10.49
N ASP A 159 13.64 -13.82 -9.88
CA ASP A 159 13.98 -15.24 -9.96
C ASP A 159 13.57 -15.95 -8.67
N MET A 160 12.27 -16.24 -8.55
CA MET A 160 11.71 -16.81 -7.33
C MET A 160 12.31 -18.20 -7.02
N PHE A 161 12.51 -19.01 -8.06
CA PHE A 161 12.89 -20.42 -7.93
C PHE A 161 14.38 -20.70 -8.15
N GLY A 162 15.18 -19.69 -8.47
CA GLY A 162 16.60 -19.86 -8.77
C GLY A 162 16.86 -20.52 -10.13
N ASP A 163 15.87 -20.50 -11.03
CA ASP A 163 15.92 -21.14 -12.34
C ASP A 163 16.19 -20.13 -13.47
N ASN A 164 16.61 -18.91 -13.11
CA ASN A 164 16.82 -17.78 -14.00
C ASN A 164 15.56 -17.43 -14.81
N ASP A 165 14.39 -17.57 -14.18
CA ASP A 165 13.07 -17.31 -14.76
C ASP A 165 12.78 -18.12 -16.02
N SER A 166 13.10 -19.43 -15.99
CA SER A 166 12.90 -20.33 -17.14
C SER A 166 11.43 -20.42 -17.59
N LEU A 167 10.50 -20.11 -16.69
CA LEU A 167 9.05 -20.12 -16.92
C LEU A 167 8.49 -18.77 -17.39
N GLY A 168 9.29 -17.69 -17.38
CA GLY A 168 8.85 -16.35 -17.75
C GLY A 168 7.75 -15.80 -16.83
N LEU A 169 7.89 -16.04 -15.53
CA LEU A 169 6.98 -15.61 -14.47
C LEU A 169 7.46 -14.34 -13.76
N GLY A 170 8.77 -14.07 -13.85
CA GLY A 170 9.46 -13.02 -13.11
C GLY A 170 9.55 -11.66 -13.79
N GLU A 171 8.83 -11.45 -14.89
CA GLU A 171 8.93 -10.20 -15.65
C GLU A 171 8.47 -9.00 -14.82
N VAL A 172 9.40 -8.07 -14.54
CA VAL A 172 9.08 -6.78 -13.89
C VAL A 172 8.49 -5.81 -14.90
N GLY A 173 8.90 -5.89 -16.17
CA GLY A 173 8.47 -4.99 -17.23
C GLY A 173 9.16 -3.63 -17.12
N LYS A 174 8.56 -2.69 -16.40
CA LYS A 174 9.08 -1.32 -16.23
C LYS A 174 9.73 -1.14 -14.86
N LEU A 175 10.78 -0.31 -14.76
CA LEU A 175 11.46 -0.04 -13.50
C LEU A 175 10.55 0.59 -12.44
N GLY A 176 9.55 1.37 -12.85
CA GLY A 176 8.52 1.88 -11.93
C GLY A 176 7.69 0.78 -11.25
N ASN A 177 7.70 -0.46 -11.74
CA ASN A 177 7.06 -1.58 -11.04
C ASN A 177 7.89 -2.08 -9.85
N LEU A 178 9.13 -1.61 -9.67
CA LEU A 178 9.98 -1.96 -8.54
C LEU A 178 9.43 -1.51 -7.19
N PHE A 179 8.53 -0.51 -7.17
CA PHE A 179 7.73 -0.15 -5.99
C PHE A 179 6.95 -1.33 -5.40
N SER A 180 6.66 -2.34 -6.21
CA SER A 180 5.96 -3.54 -5.76
C SER A 180 6.81 -4.50 -4.92
N PHE A 181 8.11 -4.25 -4.86
CA PHE A 181 9.08 -5.05 -4.10
C PHE A 181 9.60 -4.31 -2.86
N ASP A 182 9.15 -3.08 -2.63
CA ASP A 182 9.35 -2.32 -1.39
C ASP A 182 8.31 -2.79 -0.37
N SER A 183 8.71 -3.79 0.41
CA SER A 183 7.84 -4.50 1.35
C SER A 183 7.71 -3.76 2.68
N ASN A 184 8.67 -2.92 3.04
CA ASN A 184 8.61 -2.12 4.27
C ASN A 184 7.99 -0.73 4.04
N GLY A 185 7.80 -0.32 2.77
CA GLY A 185 7.18 0.94 2.36
C GLY A 185 8.03 2.17 2.61
N ASP A 186 9.35 2.02 2.73
CA ASP A 186 10.26 3.12 3.05
C ASP A 186 10.71 3.92 1.81
N GLY A 187 10.29 3.51 0.61
CA GLY A 187 10.62 4.12 -0.66
C GLY A 187 12.01 3.76 -1.18
N PHE A 188 12.67 2.77 -0.59
CA PHE A 188 13.89 2.15 -1.08
C PHE A 188 13.65 0.69 -1.38
N LEU A 189 14.40 0.17 -2.35
CA LEU A 189 14.45 -1.26 -2.62
C LEU A 189 15.85 -1.77 -2.28
N ASN A 190 15.97 -2.51 -1.18
CA ASN A 190 17.25 -2.96 -0.64
C ASN A 190 17.12 -4.31 0.12
N HIS A 191 18.18 -4.72 0.82
CA HIS A 191 18.23 -5.98 1.56
C HIS A 191 17.23 -6.16 2.71
N GLU A 192 16.59 -5.10 3.17
CA GLU A 192 15.52 -5.14 4.16
C GLU A 192 14.20 -5.61 3.53
N ASP A 193 14.11 -5.61 2.19
CA ASP A 193 12.94 -6.09 1.47
C ASP A 193 12.95 -7.60 1.24
N GLU A 194 11.79 -8.21 1.50
CA GLU A 194 11.60 -9.67 1.49
C GLU A 194 12.08 -10.32 0.19
N LEU A 195 11.86 -9.67 -0.95
CA LEU A 195 12.14 -10.22 -2.28
C LEU A 195 13.39 -9.62 -2.95
N PHE A 196 14.11 -8.69 -2.34
CA PHE A 196 15.26 -8.07 -2.98
C PHE A 196 16.36 -9.08 -3.34
N SER A 197 16.60 -10.06 -2.46
CA SER A 197 17.56 -11.15 -2.70
C SER A 197 17.19 -12.05 -3.88
N LYS A 198 15.94 -11.99 -4.36
CA LYS A 198 15.42 -12.77 -5.49
C LYS A 198 15.41 -11.98 -6.79
N LEU A 199 15.69 -10.68 -6.74
CA LEU A 199 15.81 -9.86 -7.93
C LEU A 199 17.16 -10.11 -8.61
N LYS A 200 17.11 -10.37 -9.90
CA LYS A 200 18.28 -10.55 -10.77
C LYS A 200 18.25 -9.55 -11.89
N ILE A 201 19.42 -9.36 -12.51
CA ILE A 201 19.57 -8.60 -13.73
C ILE A 201 20.03 -9.50 -14.86
N ARG A 202 19.56 -9.22 -16.09
CA ARG A 202 20.07 -9.84 -17.31
C ARG A 202 20.47 -8.81 -18.37
N VAL A 203 21.67 -8.97 -18.93
CA VAL A 203 22.22 -8.13 -20.00
C VAL A 203 22.39 -8.97 -21.26
N ASP A 204 21.81 -8.52 -22.38
CA ASP A 204 21.95 -9.18 -23.69
C ASP A 204 23.38 -9.01 -24.22
N LYS A 205 24.03 -10.11 -24.62
CA LYS A 205 25.36 -10.11 -25.23
C LYS A 205 25.34 -9.80 -26.74
N GLY A 206 24.16 -9.63 -27.34
CA GLY A 206 23.96 -9.35 -28.77
C GLY A 206 23.98 -10.58 -29.68
N ASN A 207 24.06 -11.78 -29.11
CA ASN A 207 24.07 -13.07 -29.81
C ASN A 207 22.91 -13.99 -29.38
N GLY A 208 21.94 -13.48 -28.62
CA GLY A 208 20.85 -14.25 -28.03
C GLY A 208 21.20 -14.92 -26.69
N GLU A 209 22.41 -14.71 -26.17
CA GLU A 209 22.76 -15.11 -24.80
C GLU A 209 22.66 -13.93 -23.84
N PHE A 210 22.30 -14.24 -22.58
CA PHE A 210 22.28 -13.27 -21.50
C PHE A 210 23.46 -13.46 -20.54
N ARG A 211 23.94 -12.38 -19.93
CA ARG A 211 24.71 -12.40 -18.68
C ARG A 211 23.75 -12.13 -17.53
N ILE A 212 23.73 -13.00 -16.53
CA ILE A 212 22.83 -12.90 -15.37
C ILE A 212 23.66 -12.67 -14.11
N ALA A 213 23.17 -11.81 -13.21
CA ALA A 213 23.75 -11.57 -11.89
C ALA A 213 22.64 -11.22 -10.89
N ASN A 214 22.90 -11.38 -9.58
CA ASN A 214 21.97 -10.88 -8.56
C ASN A 214 21.99 -9.35 -8.56
N LEU A 215 20.82 -8.73 -8.34
CA LEU A 215 20.71 -7.27 -8.28
C LEU A 215 21.56 -6.71 -7.12
N SER A 216 21.54 -7.40 -5.97
CA SER A 216 22.28 -7.05 -4.75
C SER A 216 23.81 -7.01 -4.92
N ASP A 217 24.36 -7.75 -5.88
CA ASP A 217 25.79 -7.70 -6.18
C ASP A 217 26.16 -6.39 -6.88
N VAL A 218 25.21 -5.81 -7.62
CA VAL A 218 25.38 -4.66 -8.53
C VAL A 218 25.04 -3.35 -7.84
N VAL A 219 23.95 -3.34 -7.07
CA VAL A 219 23.47 -2.20 -6.30
C VAL A 219 23.13 -2.66 -4.88
N SER A 220 23.51 -1.88 -3.88
CA SER A 220 23.09 -2.15 -2.49
C SER A 220 21.66 -1.71 -2.22
N GLN A 221 21.17 -0.72 -2.98
CA GLN A 221 19.88 -0.09 -2.81
C GLN A 221 19.48 0.61 -4.11
N ILE A 222 18.18 0.68 -4.38
CA ILE A 222 17.58 1.53 -5.41
C ILE A 222 16.69 2.56 -4.70
N ASP A 223 16.87 3.84 -5.02
CA ASP A 223 15.96 4.89 -4.61
C ASP A 223 14.76 4.91 -5.55
N LEU A 224 13.57 4.58 -5.05
CA LEU A 224 12.39 4.49 -5.89
C LEU A 224 11.84 5.87 -6.27
N TYR A 225 12.22 6.93 -5.56
CA TYR A 225 11.90 8.31 -5.95
C TYR A 225 12.50 8.67 -7.31
N ASP A 226 13.63 8.07 -7.70
CA ASP A 226 14.25 8.26 -9.02
C ASP A 226 13.33 7.87 -10.18
N PHE A 227 12.28 7.10 -9.93
CA PHE A 227 11.30 6.68 -10.94
C PHE A 227 10.07 7.59 -11.01
N VAL A 228 9.89 8.46 -10.03
CA VAL A 228 8.78 9.42 -10.00
C VAL A 228 9.13 10.61 -10.88
N LYS A 229 8.17 11.05 -11.70
CA LYS A 229 8.24 12.34 -12.39
C LYS A 229 8.09 13.38 -11.32
N GLY A 230 9.25 13.88 -10.85
CA GLY A 230 9.44 14.69 -9.66
C GLY A 230 8.23 15.55 -9.31
N TYR A 231 7.93 15.58 -8.01
CA TYR A 231 6.73 16.20 -7.47
C TYR A 231 6.63 17.68 -7.86
N ASP A 232 5.69 18.00 -8.76
CA ASP A 232 5.28 19.38 -8.97
C ASP A 232 4.24 19.72 -7.91
N LYS A 233 4.69 20.28 -6.79
CA LYS A 233 3.82 20.69 -5.69
C LYS A 233 2.72 21.66 -6.10
N SER A 234 2.91 22.40 -7.19
CA SER A 234 1.90 23.34 -7.69
C SER A 234 0.71 22.65 -8.37
N ILE A 235 0.86 21.37 -8.70
CA ILE A 235 -0.12 20.55 -9.39
C ILE A 235 -0.73 19.54 -8.42
N GLY A 236 -2.05 19.64 -8.22
CA GLY A 236 -2.86 18.66 -7.50
C GLY A 236 -3.60 17.72 -8.44
N TYR A 237 -4.84 17.43 -8.09
CA TYR A 237 -5.75 16.54 -8.78
C TYR A 237 -5.88 16.80 -10.29
N ASP A 238 -5.79 15.73 -11.10
CA ASP A 238 -5.98 15.72 -12.57
C ASP A 238 -5.14 16.77 -13.32
N GLY A 239 -3.96 17.08 -12.81
CA GLY A 239 -3.09 18.09 -13.40
C GLY A 239 -3.51 19.53 -13.09
N LEU A 240 -4.51 19.73 -12.23
CA LEU A 240 -5.00 21.06 -11.85
C LEU A 240 -4.15 21.68 -10.76
N THR A 241 -3.87 22.97 -10.89
CA THR A 241 -3.27 23.76 -9.82
C THR A 241 -4.27 24.02 -8.69
N LEU A 242 -3.78 24.35 -7.49
CA LEU A 242 -4.64 24.76 -6.38
C LEU A 242 -5.57 25.93 -6.76
N ALA A 243 -5.07 26.87 -7.58
CA ALA A 243 -5.86 28.00 -8.07
C ALA A 243 -7.03 27.54 -8.94
N GLU A 244 -6.78 26.59 -9.85
CA GLU A 244 -7.83 25.99 -10.70
C GLU A 244 -8.83 25.19 -9.87
N ILE A 245 -8.37 24.40 -8.89
CA ILE A 245 -9.26 23.68 -7.97
C ILE A 245 -10.19 24.66 -7.23
N LYS A 246 -9.64 25.76 -6.68
CA LYS A 246 -10.43 26.81 -6.03
C LYS A 246 -11.42 27.47 -7.01
N GLN A 247 -10.99 27.75 -8.23
CA GLN A 247 -11.84 28.30 -9.29
C GLN A 247 -12.99 27.35 -9.66
N TYR A 248 -12.72 26.06 -9.82
CA TYR A 248 -13.72 25.06 -10.21
C TYR A 248 -14.74 24.82 -9.10
N ARG A 249 -14.30 24.83 -7.83
CA ARG A 249 -15.19 24.77 -6.66
C ARG A 249 -16.08 26.01 -6.55
N ALA A 250 -15.55 27.20 -6.85
CA ALA A 250 -16.35 28.41 -6.95
C ALA A 250 -17.38 28.36 -8.09
N ASN A 251 -17.06 27.64 -9.17
CA ASN A 251 -17.91 27.49 -10.34
C ASN A 251 -19.01 26.41 -10.23
N TYR A 252 -19.01 25.60 -9.17
CA TYR A 252 -19.86 24.41 -9.03
C TYR A 252 -21.36 24.66 -9.31
N HIS A 253 -21.89 25.81 -8.89
CA HIS A 253 -23.31 26.14 -9.05
C HIS A 253 -23.67 26.81 -10.40
N PHE A 254 -22.69 27.09 -11.26
CA PHE A 254 -22.94 27.77 -12.53
C PHE A 254 -23.35 26.80 -13.63
N GLN A 255 -24.59 26.92 -14.09
CA GLN A 255 -25.18 26.04 -15.12
C GLN A 255 -24.44 26.08 -16.47
N LYS A 256 -23.77 27.21 -16.81
CA LYS A 256 -23.09 27.42 -18.09
C LYS A 256 -21.65 26.92 -18.15
N ILE A 257 -21.09 26.47 -17.02
CA ILE A 257 -19.73 25.93 -16.95
C ILE A 257 -19.78 24.44 -17.34
N PRO A 258 -18.85 23.95 -18.17
CA PRO A 258 -18.72 22.52 -18.45
C PRO A 258 -18.60 21.69 -17.17
N ASN A 259 -19.13 20.46 -17.16
CA ASN A 259 -19.17 19.65 -15.94
C ASN A 259 -17.77 19.24 -15.47
N GLU A 260 -16.83 19.06 -16.39
CA GLU A 260 -15.40 18.81 -16.14
C GLU A 260 -14.69 19.95 -15.40
N MET A 261 -15.29 21.16 -15.38
CA MET A 261 -14.79 22.34 -14.67
C MET A 261 -15.55 22.62 -13.36
N LYS A 262 -16.27 21.63 -12.83
CA LYS A 262 -17.02 21.73 -11.57
C LYS A 262 -16.50 20.72 -10.57
N LEU A 263 -16.13 21.20 -9.39
CA LEU A 263 -15.74 20.38 -8.25
C LEU A 263 -16.63 20.71 -7.06
N ASP A 264 -17.01 19.71 -6.25
CA ASP A 264 -17.87 19.91 -5.09
C ASP A 264 -17.17 20.82 -4.06
N PRO A 265 -17.75 21.99 -3.70
CA PRO A 265 -17.16 22.89 -2.72
C PRO A 265 -17.17 22.32 -1.29
N TYR A 266 -17.85 21.20 -1.03
CA TYR A 266 -17.90 20.57 0.30
C TYR A 266 -17.08 19.28 0.38
N THR A 267 -16.34 18.93 -0.67
CA THR A 267 -15.26 17.96 -0.56
C THR A 267 -14.09 18.59 0.18
N ASP A 268 -13.50 17.85 1.12
CA ASP A 268 -12.25 18.23 1.80
C ASP A 268 -11.18 18.56 0.76
N ILE A 269 -10.50 19.71 0.91
CA ILE A 269 -9.50 20.13 -0.09
C ILE A 269 -8.38 19.09 -0.24
N ARG A 270 -8.07 18.35 0.83
CA ARG A 270 -7.05 17.31 0.85
C ARG A 270 -7.34 16.15 -0.10
N ALA A 271 -8.61 15.90 -0.44
CA ALA A 271 -8.97 14.91 -1.45
C ALA A 271 -8.48 15.26 -2.87
N PHE A 272 -8.03 16.50 -3.07
CA PHE A 272 -7.41 16.94 -4.32
C PHE A 272 -5.87 17.01 -4.26
N ARG A 273 -5.25 16.59 -3.14
CA ARG A 273 -3.80 16.45 -3.03
C ARG A 273 -3.32 15.37 -4.01
N SER A 274 -2.15 15.59 -4.60
CA SER A 274 -1.46 14.61 -5.44
C SER A 274 -0.96 13.42 -4.60
N GLY A 275 -1.01 12.21 -5.16
CA GLY A 275 -0.70 10.97 -4.43
C GLY A 275 0.79 10.67 -4.32
N GLU A 276 1.63 11.41 -5.05
CA GLU A 276 3.07 11.20 -5.17
C GLU A 276 3.86 11.31 -3.86
N MET A 277 3.32 11.97 -2.83
CA MET A 277 3.96 12.04 -1.51
C MET A 277 3.44 10.99 -0.54
N SER A 278 2.21 10.46 -0.72
CA SER A 278 1.76 9.25 0.02
C SER A 278 2.56 8.01 -0.32
N LEU A 279 3.52 8.20 -1.23
CA LEU A 279 4.48 7.21 -1.59
C LEU A 279 5.49 6.90 -0.49
N PHE A 280 5.87 7.94 0.22
CA PHE A 280 6.95 7.87 1.18
C PHE A 280 6.36 7.97 2.57
N PRO A 281 7.03 7.42 3.58
CA PRO A 281 6.65 7.62 4.97
C PRO A 281 6.60 9.12 5.29
N PRO A 282 5.63 9.58 6.08
CA PRO A 282 5.52 10.99 6.46
C PRO A 282 6.83 11.56 7.05
N GLU A 283 7.62 10.75 7.73
CA GLU A 283 8.94 11.10 8.29
C GLU A 283 9.93 11.65 7.24
N GLN A 284 9.68 11.40 5.96
CA GLN A 284 10.51 11.84 4.85
C GLN A 284 10.08 13.17 4.24
N HIS A 285 8.87 13.66 4.51
CA HIS A 285 8.36 14.89 3.87
C HIS A 285 7.56 15.81 4.80
N TYR A 286 7.38 15.43 6.06
CA TYR A 286 6.77 16.27 7.08
C TYR A 286 7.83 16.98 7.94
N LYS A 287 7.47 18.16 8.43
CA LYS A 287 8.24 18.91 9.43
C LYS A 287 7.37 19.31 10.61
N ARG A 288 7.93 19.26 11.82
CA ARG A 288 7.26 19.77 13.02
C ARG A 288 6.92 21.25 12.84
N ILE A 289 5.70 21.63 13.19
CA ILE A 289 5.26 23.02 13.19
C ILE A 289 5.77 23.68 14.48
N ASP A 290 6.34 24.88 14.37
CA ASP A 290 6.83 25.65 15.52
C ASP A 290 5.67 26.02 16.46
N ASP A 291 5.92 25.95 17.77
CA ASP A 291 4.90 26.25 18.79
C ASP A 291 4.30 27.67 18.64
N LYS A 292 5.08 28.61 18.10
CA LYS A 292 4.62 29.97 17.79
C LYS A 292 3.57 29.96 16.68
N ASP A 293 3.79 29.18 15.63
CA ASP A 293 2.90 29.08 14.48
C ASP A 293 1.64 28.29 14.83
N ILE A 294 1.77 27.26 15.68
CA ILE A 294 0.62 26.60 16.32
C ILE A 294 -0.24 27.63 17.07
N ARG A 295 0.34 28.45 17.95
CA ARG A 295 -0.41 29.48 18.68
C ARG A 295 -1.11 30.45 17.74
N ALA A 296 -0.41 30.95 16.71
CA ALA A 296 -0.97 31.85 15.72
C ALA A 296 -2.15 31.21 14.95
N MET A 297 -2.04 29.93 14.59
CA MET A 297 -3.12 29.17 13.96
C MET A 297 -4.36 29.10 14.86
N PHE A 298 -4.19 28.76 16.14
CA PHE A 298 -5.30 28.74 17.10
C PHE A 298 -5.89 30.13 17.35
N GLU A 299 -5.07 31.18 17.44
CA GLU A 299 -5.57 32.56 17.55
C GLU A 299 -6.39 33.00 16.33
N ALA A 300 -6.05 32.50 15.13
CA ALA A 300 -6.72 32.88 13.89
C ALA A 300 -8.04 32.12 13.63
N TYR A 301 -8.09 30.83 14.00
CA TYR A 301 -9.18 29.93 13.56
C TYR A 301 -9.99 29.28 14.68
N ALA A 302 -9.57 29.41 15.95
CA ALA A 302 -10.34 28.86 17.04
C ALA A 302 -11.63 29.66 17.28
N ASP A 303 -12.71 28.95 17.60
CA ASP A 303 -13.94 29.55 18.06
C ASP A 303 -13.82 30.09 19.50
N LYS A 304 -14.91 30.67 20.01
CA LYS A 304 -15.00 31.21 21.37
C LYS A 304 -14.69 30.20 22.49
N GLU A 305 -14.73 28.90 22.19
CA GLU A 305 -14.45 27.80 23.12
C GLU A 305 -13.02 27.23 22.93
N GLY A 306 -12.24 27.82 22.03
CA GLY A 306 -10.86 27.42 21.74
C GLY A 306 -10.74 26.31 20.69
N TRP A 307 -11.83 25.91 20.03
CA TRP A 307 -11.81 24.82 19.05
C TRP A 307 -11.65 25.32 17.62
N ILE A 308 -10.72 24.73 16.88
CA ILE A 308 -10.68 24.79 15.42
C ILE A 308 -11.54 23.65 14.87
N ASN A 309 -12.48 23.98 13.98
CA ASN A 309 -13.35 23.01 13.32
C ASN A 309 -12.88 22.74 11.88
N LEU A 310 -12.28 21.57 11.65
CA LEU A 310 -11.68 21.19 10.36
C LEU A 310 -12.71 20.82 9.30
N GLN A 311 -13.96 20.59 9.67
CA GLN A 311 -15.06 20.38 8.73
C GLN A 311 -15.68 21.70 8.25
N GLU A 312 -15.33 22.84 8.85
CA GLU A 312 -15.74 24.14 8.32
C GLU A 312 -14.96 24.43 7.03
N LYS A 313 -15.66 24.68 5.92
CA LYS A 313 -15.05 24.84 4.60
C LYS A 313 -13.91 25.86 4.57
N GLN A 314 -14.12 27.03 5.17
CA GLN A 314 -13.15 28.12 5.16
C GLN A 314 -11.90 27.78 5.96
N VAL A 315 -12.07 27.13 7.12
CA VAL A 315 -10.97 26.65 7.97
C VAL A 315 -10.20 25.53 7.28
N ASN A 316 -10.91 24.53 6.74
CA ASN A 316 -10.31 23.42 5.98
C ASN A 316 -9.43 23.94 4.84
N GLU A 317 -9.97 24.84 4.00
CA GLU A 317 -9.20 25.44 2.91
C GLU A 317 -8.03 26.29 3.43
N ALA A 318 -8.21 27.06 4.49
CA ALA A 318 -7.14 27.91 5.00
C ALA A 318 -5.96 27.12 5.57
N LEU A 319 -6.21 25.98 6.21
CA LEU A 319 -5.18 25.17 6.85
C LEU A 319 -4.51 24.18 5.88
N PHE A 320 -5.27 23.61 4.96
CA PHE A 320 -4.77 22.55 4.07
C PHE A 320 -4.47 23.02 2.65
N ALA A 321 -4.77 24.27 2.29
CA ALA A 321 -4.37 24.87 1.02
C ALA A 321 -3.31 25.96 1.23
N SER A 322 -2.17 25.55 1.79
CA SER A 322 -1.07 26.43 2.20
C SER A 322 -0.16 26.82 1.02
N GLY A 323 0.10 28.12 0.88
CA GLY A 323 0.89 28.65 -0.22
C GLY A 323 0.27 28.30 -1.58
N ASP A 324 1.05 27.59 -2.41
CA ASP A 324 0.67 27.21 -3.77
C ASP A 324 0.23 25.74 -3.89
N PHE A 325 0.14 24.99 -2.78
CA PHE A 325 -0.15 23.55 -2.81
C PHE A 325 -1.13 23.09 -1.71
N ILE A 326 -1.55 21.83 -1.81
CA ILE A 326 -2.43 21.18 -0.84
C ILE A 326 -1.57 20.36 0.12
N THR A 327 -1.62 20.71 1.41
CA THR A 327 -0.86 20.08 2.49
C THR A 327 -1.78 19.22 3.37
N ASN A 328 -1.20 18.50 4.32
CA ASN A 328 -1.89 17.78 5.38
C ASN A 328 -1.13 17.92 6.71
N PHE A 329 -1.80 17.53 7.81
CA PHE A 329 -1.16 17.44 9.12
C PHE A 329 -0.90 15.99 9.50
N ALA A 330 0.10 15.80 10.37
CA ALA A 330 0.37 14.56 11.06
C ALA A 330 0.70 14.80 12.53
N TYR A 331 0.68 13.75 13.33
CA TYR A 331 1.07 13.77 14.75
C TYR A 331 1.90 12.55 15.10
N LYS A 332 2.68 12.65 16.18
CA LYS A 332 3.46 11.53 16.68
C LYS A 332 2.58 10.53 17.42
N LYS A 333 2.83 9.25 17.16
CA LYS A 333 2.15 8.12 17.77
C LYS A 333 3.14 6.98 17.98
N THR A 334 2.91 6.14 18.98
CA THR A 334 3.69 4.90 19.17
C THR A 334 2.88 3.72 18.64
N ASN A 335 3.47 2.95 17.71
CA ASN A 335 2.82 1.77 17.13
C ASN A 335 2.92 0.53 18.05
N LEU A 336 2.35 -0.61 17.64
CA LEU A 336 2.42 -1.85 18.44
C LEU A 336 3.83 -2.42 18.57
N ALA A 337 4.77 -2.02 17.72
CA ALA A 337 6.19 -2.37 17.85
C ALA A 337 6.91 -1.53 18.92
N GLY A 338 6.25 -0.52 19.50
CA GLY A 338 6.87 0.41 20.44
C GLY A 338 7.72 1.49 19.76
N VAL A 339 7.56 1.68 18.45
CA VAL A 339 8.30 2.67 17.64
C VAL A 339 7.42 3.91 17.47
N GLU A 340 8.03 5.10 17.64
CA GLU A 340 7.37 6.36 17.30
C GLU A 340 7.28 6.50 15.77
N VAL A 341 6.10 6.88 15.28
CA VAL A 341 5.78 7.13 13.86
C VAL A 341 4.95 8.41 13.74
N LEU A 342 4.86 8.96 12.54
CA LEU A 342 3.95 10.04 12.18
C LEU A 342 2.65 9.48 11.59
N GLU A 343 1.54 9.75 12.26
CA GLU A 343 0.19 9.41 11.80
C GLU A 343 -0.41 10.62 11.07
N GLU A 344 -0.68 10.47 9.77
CA GLU A 344 -1.35 11.50 8.97
C GLU A 344 -2.81 11.67 9.39
N PHE A 345 -3.32 12.90 9.33
CA PHE A 345 -4.74 13.14 9.47
C PHE A 345 -5.47 12.53 8.27
N ASN A 346 -6.42 11.63 8.54
CA ASN A 346 -7.34 11.15 7.51
C ASN A 346 -8.21 12.27 6.95
N ILE A 347 -8.62 12.12 5.69
CA ILE A 347 -9.55 13.02 4.99
C ILE A 347 -10.94 12.88 5.60
N VAL A 348 -11.62 14.00 5.85
CA VAL A 348 -13.02 13.94 6.33
C VAL A 348 -13.95 13.63 5.16
N ASP A 349 -14.97 12.79 5.38
CA ASP A 349 -15.95 12.39 4.36
C ASP A 349 -16.55 13.58 3.59
N ARG A 350 -16.95 14.61 4.32
CA ARG A 350 -17.49 15.85 3.76
C ARG A 350 -17.37 17.00 4.75
N LEU A 351 -17.16 18.19 4.20
CA LEU A 351 -17.24 19.45 4.93
C LEU A 351 -18.70 19.79 5.26
N ASP A 352 -18.87 20.64 6.27
CA ASP A 352 -20.15 21.18 6.66
C ASP A 352 -20.70 22.07 5.55
N ASN A 353 -21.91 21.76 5.10
CA ASN A 353 -22.64 22.55 4.11
C ASN A 353 -23.76 23.41 4.73
N GLY A 354 -23.78 23.53 6.06
CA GLY A 354 -24.76 24.29 6.84
C GLY A 354 -26.15 23.67 6.88
N SER A 355 -26.39 22.54 6.18
CA SER A 355 -27.69 21.87 6.20
C SER A 355 -27.91 21.19 7.53
N ARG A 356 -29.07 21.43 8.14
CA ARG A 356 -29.48 20.81 9.40
C ARG A 356 -30.83 20.12 9.20
N PRO A 357 -31.05 18.95 9.81
CA PRO A 357 -32.28 18.18 9.59
C PRO A 357 -33.52 18.79 10.26
N SER A 358 -33.34 19.72 11.21
CA SER A 358 -34.42 20.30 12.01
C SER A 358 -34.01 21.68 12.59
N PRO A 359 -34.98 22.60 12.82
CA PRO A 359 -34.75 23.87 13.54
C PRO A 359 -34.13 23.71 14.93
N PHE A 360 -34.24 22.53 15.55
CA PHE A 360 -33.56 22.24 16.82
C PHE A 360 -32.03 22.41 16.76
N TYR A 361 -31.46 22.19 15.58
CA TYR A 361 -30.02 22.33 15.32
C TYR A 361 -29.68 23.64 14.59
N GLU A 362 -30.63 24.57 14.50
CA GLU A 362 -30.40 25.85 13.84
C GLU A 362 -29.35 26.65 14.61
N GLY A 363 -28.40 27.25 13.86
CA GLY A 363 -27.30 28.03 14.42
C GLY A 363 -26.19 27.21 15.07
N THR A 364 -26.27 25.87 15.11
CA THR A 364 -25.16 25.05 15.63
C THR A 364 -24.09 24.86 14.55
N ASN A 365 -22.82 24.96 14.95
CA ASN A 365 -21.73 24.47 14.09
C ASN A 365 -21.79 22.92 13.99
N ILE A 366 -21.02 22.32 13.08
CA ILE A 366 -21.07 20.86 12.88
C ILE A 366 -20.61 20.08 14.12
N ARG A 367 -19.58 20.54 14.85
CA ARG A 367 -19.15 19.93 16.13
C ARG A 367 -20.28 19.88 17.14
N GLU A 368 -20.93 21.01 17.40
CA GLU A 368 -22.09 21.14 18.29
C GLU A 368 -23.28 20.30 17.82
N PHE A 369 -23.49 20.21 16.50
CA PHE A 369 -24.51 19.35 15.90
C PHE A 369 -24.24 17.89 16.22
N GLU A 370 -23.02 17.40 15.96
CA GLU A 370 -22.64 16.01 16.20
C GLU A 370 -22.74 15.63 17.68
N GLU A 371 -22.31 16.51 18.59
CA GLU A 371 -22.47 16.32 20.04
C GLU A 371 -23.94 16.17 20.44
N LYS A 372 -24.79 17.12 20.00
CA LYS A 372 -26.22 17.09 20.32
C LYS A 372 -26.89 15.88 19.68
N TRP A 373 -26.54 15.56 18.45
CA TRP A 373 -27.07 14.44 17.69
C TRP A 373 -26.75 13.12 18.39
N ASN A 374 -25.48 12.88 18.72
CA ASN A 374 -25.02 11.64 19.36
C ASN A 374 -25.64 11.48 20.75
N ARG A 375 -25.82 12.56 21.52
CA ARG A 375 -26.50 12.51 22.82
C ARG A 375 -27.95 12.03 22.72
N ILE A 376 -28.65 12.40 21.64
CA ILE A 376 -30.06 12.03 21.41
C ILE A 376 -30.17 10.66 20.74
N HIS A 377 -29.12 10.21 20.04
CA HIS A 377 -29.08 8.97 19.28
C HIS A 377 -27.91 8.05 19.70
N PRO A 378 -27.78 7.70 21.00
CA PRO A 378 -26.58 7.06 21.55
C PRO A 378 -26.28 5.65 20.99
N ASN A 379 -27.24 5.02 20.31
CA ASN A 379 -27.11 3.65 19.79
C ASN A 379 -27.17 3.55 18.25
N THR A 380 -27.03 4.67 17.54
CA THR A 380 -27.17 4.67 16.06
C THR A 380 -25.88 4.39 15.32
N ARG A 381 -24.73 4.38 16.01
CA ARG A 381 -23.42 4.13 15.39
C ARG A 381 -22.60 3.17 16.27
N PRO A 382 -22.02 2.11 15.68
CA PRO A 382 -21.05 1.30 16.40
C PRO A 382 -19.85 2.16 16.84
N SER A 383 -19.25 1.80 17.97
CA SER A 383 -18.08 2.51 18.50
C SER A 383 -16.89 2.43 17.53
N TYR A 384 -15.88 3.27 17.75
CA TYR A 384 -14.64 3.18 16.99
C TYR A 384 -14.03 1.77 17.07
N GLU A 385 -13.98 1.24 18.29
CA GLU A 385 -13.42 -0.07 18.58
C GLU A 385 -14.22 -1.20 17.93
N GLU A 386 -15.55 -1.12 17.95
CA GLU A 386 -16.41 -2.10 17.28
C GLU A 386 -16.18 -2.10 15.76
N ARG A 387 -16.13 -0.92 15.12
CA ARG A 387 -15.83 -0.81 13.68
C ARG A 387 -14.45 -1.34 13.34
N TYR A 388 -13.46 -1.04 14.18
CA TYR A 388 -12.09 -1.51 13.98
C TYR A 388 -12.02 -3.04 14.09
N LYS A 389 -12.67 -3.59 15.11
CA LYS A 389 -12.77 -5.03 15.32
C LYS A 389 -13.44 -5.73 14.14
N GLU A 390 -14.57 -5.23 13.66
CA GLU A 390 -15.27 -5.82 12.50
C GLU A 390 -14.38 -5.90 11.25
N ALA A 391 -13.63 -4.84 10.97
CA ALA A 391 -12.77 -4.83 9.81
C ALA A 391 -11.46 -5.64 10.02
N PHE A 392 -10.97 -5.78 11.26
CA PHE A 392 -9.88 -6.70 11.57
C PHE A 392 -10.34 -8.17 11.49
N ASP A 393 -11.57 -8.46 11.93
CA ASP A 393 -12.20 -9.79 11.82
C ASP A 393 -12.31 -10.19 10.34
N TYR A 394 -12.63 -9.24 9.46
CA TYR A 394 -12.61 -9.46 8.01
C TYR A 394 -11.20 -9.78 7.47
N LEU A 395 -10.17 -9.05 7.90
CA LEU A 395 -8.78 -9.31 7.51
C LEU A 395 -8.34 -10.71 7.95
N TYR A 396 -8.64 -11.07 9.20
CA TYR A 396 -8.38 -12.38 9.78
C TYR A 396 -9.05 -13.50 8.98
N ASP A 397 -10.38 -13.42 8.78
CA ASP A 397 -11.14 -14.44 8.07
C ASP A 397 -10.67 -14.57 6.61
N SER A 398 -10.36 -13.44 5.97
CA SER A 398 -9.83 -13.42 4.61
C SER A 398 -8.50 -14.14 4.50
N TYR A 399 -7.59 -13.98 5.47
CA TYR A 399 -6.30 -14.68 5.46
C TYR A 399 -6.49 -16.20 5.46
N TYR A 400 -7.27 -16.72 6.41
CA TYR A 400 -7.48 -18.17 6.53
C TYR A 400 -8.33 -18.75 5.38
N GLN A 401 -9.25 -17.98 4.80
CA GLN A 401 -9.98 -18.38 3.59
C GLN A 401 -9.04 -18.50 2.39
N ASN A 402 -8.17 -17.51 2.18
CA ASN A 402 -7.19 -17.55 1.09
C ASN A 402 -6.17 -18.67 1.29
N LYS A 403 -5.69 -18.87 2.53
CA LYS A 403 -4.81 -19.99 2.88
C LYS A 403 -5.44 -21.34 2.56
N ALA A 404 -6.68 -21.57 3.00
CA ALA A 404 -7.38 -22.84 2.72
C ALA A 404 -7.57 -23.09 1.21
N SER A 405 -7.96 -22.06 0.46
CA SER A 405 -8.13 -22.13 -1.01
C SER A 405 -6.80 -22.40 -1.74
N PHE A 406 -5.73 -21.74 -1.30
CA PHE A 406 -4.38 -21.91 -1.83
C PHE A 406 -3.89 -23.35 -1.60
N GLU A 407 -3.97 -23.85 -0.37
CA GLU A 407 -3.54 -25.21 -0.02
C GLU A 407 -4.35 -26.29 -0.74
N GLU A 408 -5.68 -26.12 -0.87
CA GLU A 408 -6.52 -27.06 -1.63
C GLU A 408 -6.11 -27.10 -3.11
N SER A 409 -5.85 -25.94 -3.70
CA SER A 409 -5.45 -25.82 -5.11
C SER A 409 -4.04 -26.38 -5.33
N LYS A 410 -3.11 -26.08 -4.42
CA LYS A 410 -1.74 -26.61 -4.38
C LYS A 410 -1.77 -28.13 -4.34
N GLN A 411 -2.50 -28.72 -3.39
CA GLN A 411 -2.58 -30.17 -3.23
C GLN A 411 -3.14 -30.87 -4.47
N LYS A 412 -4.21 -30.32 -5.08
CA LYS A 412 -4.79 -30.87 -6.32
C LYS A 412 -3.79 -30.93 -7.48
N LEU A 413 -2.88 -29.96 -7.57
CA LEU A 413 -1.85 -29.94 -8.61
C LEU A 413 -0.71 -30.92 -8.31
N LEU A 414 -0.31 -31.03 -7.04
CA LEU A 414 0.72 -31.99 -6.61
C LEU A 414 0.27 -33.45 -6.82
N GLU A 415 -1.01 -33.75 -6.59
CA GLU A 415 -1.60 -35.08 -6.79
C GLU A 415 -1.90 -35.41 -8.26
N ASN A 416 -1.86 -34.43 -9.17
CA ASN A 416 -2.20 -34.65 -10.58
C ASN A 416 -1.05 -35.35 -11.32
N GLU A 417 -1.31 -36.57 -11.83
CA GLU A 417 -0.35 -37.39 -12.57
C GLU A 417 0.12 -36.77 -13.90
N TYR A 418 -0.64 -35.82 -14.45
CA TYR A 418 -0.33 -35.13 -15.71
C TYR A 418 0.43 -33.81 -15.50
N VAL A 419 0.72 -33.40 -14.26
CA VAL A 419 1.60 -32.25 -14.01
C VAL A 419 3.04 -32.73 -13.96
N ASP A 420 3.93 -32.08 -14.71
CA ASP A 420 5.35 -32.42 -14.71
C ASP A 420 6.00 -32.16 -13.34
N GLU A 421 6.92 -33.04 -12.93
CA GLU A 421 7.54 -33.00 -11.60
C GLU A 421 8.27 -31.68 -11.31
N GLU A 422 8.91 -31.07 -12.31
CA GLU A 422 9.56 -29.75 -12.14
C GLU A 422 8.55 -28.65 -11.74
N LEU A 423 7.34 -28.68 -12.31
CA LEU A 423 6.27 -27.74 -11.93
C LEU A 423 5.74 -28.06 -10.53
N LYS A 424 5.66 -29.34 -10.15
CA LYS A 424 5.28 -29.74 -8.79
C LYS A 424 6.30 -29.25 -7.76
N ASP A 425 7.59 -29.37 -8.05
CA ASP A 425 8.64 -28.88 -7.16
C ASP A 425 8.52 -27.37 -6.93
N LYS A 426 8.30 -26.60 -8.01
CA LYS A 426 8.07 -25.14 -7.93
C LYS A 426 6.78 -24.79 -7.19
N ILE A 427 5.69 -25.52 -7.43
CA ILE A 427 4.42 -25.37 -6.70
C ILE A 427 4.62 -25.67 -5.22
N ASN A 428 5.36 -26.74 -4.90
CA ASN A 428 5.61 -27.16 -3.53
C ASN A 428 6.42 -26.13 -2.75
N ALA A 429 7.38 -25.47 -3.42
CA ALA A 429 8.21 -24.40 -2.86
C ALA A 429 7.45 -23.10 -2.57
N LEU A 430 6.24 -22.89 -3.09
CA LEU A 430 5.43 -21.72 -2.74
C LEU A 430 4.86 -21.87 -1.32
N GLU A 431 5.16 -20.90 -0.46
CA GLU A 431 4.63 -20.87 0.91
C GLU A 431 3.27 -20.18 1.00
N GLU A 432 2.97 -19.26 0.08
CA GLU A 432 1.75 -18.48 0.10
C GLU A 432 1.29 -18.03 -1.30
N SER A 433 0.07 -17.49 -1.36
CA SER A 433 -0.48 -16.83 -2.54
C SER A 433 -0.29 -15.31 -2.48
N SER A 434 -0.34 -14.63 -3.62
CA SER A 434 -0.33 -13.17 -3.71
C SER A 434 -1.40 -12.49 -2.84
N ALA A 435 -2.59 -13.10 -2.71
CA ALA A 435 -3.65 -12.58 -1.85
C ALA A 435 -3.30 -12.67 -0.35
N MET A 436 -2.60 -13.74 0.06
CA MET A 436 -2.09 -13.85 1.43
C MET A 436 -0.99 -12.80 1.68
N GLY A 437 -0.04 -12.64 0.77
CA GLY A 437 1.00 -11.60 0.86
C GLY A 437 0.42 -10.19 0.97
N ALA A 438 -0.64 -9.88 0.21
CA ALA A 438 -1.34 -8.60 0.32
C ALA A 438 -1.96 -8.38 1.72
N ILE A 439 -2.53 -9.44 2.32
CA ILE A 439 -3.09 -9.37 3.67
C ILE A 439 -1.98 -9.23 4.72
N ARG A 440 -0.82 -9.89 4.53
CA ARG A 440 0.35 -9.72 5.39
C ARG A 440 0.85 -8.28 5.38
N GLN A 441 0.93 -7.66 4.20
CA GLN A 441 1.29 -6.26 4.10
C GLN A 441 0.28 -5.38 4.81
N GLN A 442 -1.01 -5.60 4.58
CA GLN A 442 -2.05 -4.82 5.22
C GLN A 442 -2.01 -4.94 6.74
N PHE A 443 -1.67 -6.12 7.27
CA PHE A 443 -1.42 -6.31 8.69
C PHE A 443 -0.24 -5.48 9.17
N TYR A 444 0.89 -5.45 8.45
CA TYR A 444 2.02 -4.60 8.78
C TYR A 444 1.64 -3.12 8.75
N ASP A 445 0.96 -2.64 7.70
CA ASP A 445 0.55 -1.24 7.57
C ASP A 445 -0.38 -0.78 8.71
N ILE A 446 -1.21 -1.68 9.23
CA ILE A 446 -2.14 -1.41 10.33
C ILE A 446 -1.42 -1.43 11.68
N THR A 447 -0.52 -2.39 11.88
CA THR A 447 0.00 -2.73 13.21
C THR A 447 1.41 -2.20 13.47
N GLY A 448 2.20 -2.00 12.42
CA GLY A 448 3.63 -1.70 12.46
C GLY A 448 4.49 -2.89 12.90
N ILE A 449 3.95 -4.11 12.98
CA ILE A 449 4.70 -5.33 13.33
C ILE A 449 4.65 -6.33 12.17
N GLU A 450 5.75 -7.07 11.97
CA GLU A 450 5.79 -8.06 10.87
C GLU A 450 4.72 -9.13 11.09
N PHE A 451 4.19 -9.64 9.99
CA PHE A 451 3.16 -10.66 10.02
C PHE A 451 3.68 -12.01 10.52
N SER A 452 2.88 -12.66 11.36
CA SER A 452 2.90 -14.11 11.55
C SER A 452 1.52 -14.57 11.98
N GLU A 453 1.17 -15.83 11.74
CA GLU A 453 -0.13 -16.38 12.17
C GLU A 453 -0.30 -16.27 13.69
N GLU A 454 0.77 -16.47 14.45
CA GLU A 454 0.76 -16.30 15.91
C GLU A 454 0.43 -14.85 16.31
N ARG A 455 1.03 -13.85 15.65
CA ARG A 455 0.74 -12.44 15.91
C ARG A 455 -0.69 -12.08 15.49
N LEU A 456 -1.15 -12.59 14.35
CA LEU A 456 -2.52 -12.42 13.85
C LEU A 456 -3.56 -12.97 14.85
N GLU A 457 -3.36 -14.20 15.34
CA GLU A 457 -4.23 -14.86 16.33
C GLU A 457 -4.22 -14.16 17.69
N LYS A 458 -3.03 -13.76 18.16
CA LYS A 458 -2.89 -12.99 19.41
C LYS A 458 -3.65 -11.67 19.32
N LEU A 459 -3.53 -10.96 18.21
CA LEU A 459 -4.20 -9.68 18.03
C LEU A 459 -5.72 -9.85 17.92
N LYS A 460 -6.18 -10.84 17.14
CA LYS A 460 -7.59 -11.23 17.07
C LYS A 460 -8.17 -11.50 18.47
N SER A 461 -7.44 -12.24 19.30
CA SER A 461 -7.84 -12.56 20.67
C SER A 461 -7.84 -11.32 21.58
N ALA A 462 -6.84 -10.44 21.43
CA ALA A 462 -6.75 -9.19 22.18
C ALA A 462 -7.95 -8.26 21.90
N LEU A 463 -8.42 -8.22 20.65
CA LEU A 463 -9.58 -7.42 20.23
C LEU A 463 -10.93 -7.94 20.76
N GLU A 464 -11.00 -9.16 21.32
CA GLU A 464 -12.19 -9.67 22.00
C GLU A 464 -12.34 -9.16 23.43
N ASN A 465 -11.27 -8.62 24.04
CA ASN A 465 -11.33 -8.02 25.37
C ASN A 465 -11.44 -6.50 25.24
N PRO A 466 -12.55 -5.86 25.67
CA PRO A 466 -12.77 -4.43 25.46
C PRO A 466 -11.66 -3.51 25.98
N GLN A 467 -11.03 -3.84 27.11
CA GLN A 467 -9.96 -3.01 27.68
C GLN A 467 -8.67 -3.11 26.86
N VAL A 468 -8.29 -4.34 26.50
CA VAL A 468 -7.08 -4.59 25.70
C VAL A 468 -7.28 -4.11 24.26
N ALA A 469 -8.48 -4.29 23.71
CA ALA A 469 -8.85 -3.80 22.38
C ALA A 469 -8.62 -2.30 22.26
N LYS A 470 -9.05 -1.52 23.26
CA LYS A 470 -8.87 -0.07 23.26
C LYS A 470 -7.39 0.33 23.22
N GLU A 471 -6.56 -0.31 24.04
CA GLU A 471 -5.10 -0.05 24.07
C GLU A 471 -4.42 -0.46 22.77
N ALA A 472 -4.77 -1.63 22.23
CA ALA A 472 -4.21 -2.14 20.99
C ALA A 472 -4.61 -1.26 19.79
N ILE A 473 -5.89 -0.94 19.64
CA ILE A 473 -6.42 -0.08 18.56
C ILE A 473 -5.80 1.32 18.65
N ALA A 474 -5.63 1.85 19.86
CA ALA A 474 -4.97 3.14 20.04
C ALA A 474 -3.51 3.16 19.58
N ALA A 475 -2.85 2.01 19.41
CA ALA A 475 -1.50 1.87 18.87
C ALA A 475 -1.46 1.41 17.39
N MET A 476 -2.59 1.01 16.80
CA MET A 476 -2.70 0.70 15.37
C MET A 476 -3.00 1.94 14.54
N LYS A 477 -2.81 1.89 13.23
CA LYS A 477 -3.10 3.01 12.30
C LYS A 477 -4.50 3.58 12.52
N ASP A 478 -4.62 4.90 12.59
CA ASP A 478 -5.91 5.56 12.82
C ASP A 478 -6.75 5.56 11.53
N THR A 479 -8.07 5.39 11.67
CA THR A 479 -8.98 5.10 10.54
C THR A 479 -10.18 6.05 10.50
N ASP A 480 -10.38 6.79 11.58
CA ASP A 480 -11.27 7.92 11.71
C ASP A 480 -10.54 9.23 11.35
N ALA A 481 -11.29 10.24 10.94
CA ALA A 481 -10.73 11.55 10.59
C ALA A 481 -10.76 12.51 11.78
N VAL A 482 -9.71 13.32 11.91
CA VAL A 482 -9.70 14.45 12.86
C VAL A 482 -10.66 15.52 12.35
N THR A 483 -11.70 15.83 13.13
CA THR A 483 -12.73 16.81 12.78
C THR A 483 -12.53 18.14 13.48
N SER A 484 -11.85 18.14 14.63
CA SER A 484 -11.57 19.36 15.38
C SER A 484 -10.36 19.23 16.29
N MET A 485 -9.79 20.36 16.69
CA MET A 485 -8.65 20.42 17.59
C MET A 485 -8.70 21.62 18.52
N ARG A 486 -8.12 21.51 19.71
CA ARG A 486 -8.00 22.57 20.73
C ARG A 486 -6.60 22.63 21.29
N LEU A 487 -6.07 23.83 21.49
CA LEU A 487 -4.81 24.05 22.19
C LEU A 487 -5.05 24.10 23.70
N GLU A 488 -4.38 23.22 24.44
CA GLU A 488 -4.43 23.18 25.90
C GLU A 488 -3.45 24.17 26.53
N ASN A 489 -3.69 24.53 27.80
CA ASN A 489 -2.88 25.52 28.53
C ASN A 489 -1.41 25.11 28.68
N ASP A 490 -1.11 23.81 28.64
CA ASP A 490 0.24 23.27 28.72
C ASP A 490 0.96 23.21 27.36
N GLY A 491 0.31 23.69 26.29
CA GLY A 491 0.84 23.74 24.93
C GLY A 491 0.56 22.49 24.09
N ARG A 492 -0.01 21.42 24.67
CA ARG A 492 -0.43 20.23 23.92
C ARG A 492 -1.72 20.48 23.16
N ILE A 493 -1.99 19.64 22.17
CA ILE A 493 -3.14 19.79 21.28
C ILE A 493 -4.08 18.61 21.48
N LEU A 494 -5.30 18.88 21.91
CA LEU A 494 -6.37 17.90 21.99
C LEU A 494 -7.00 17.75 20.59
N LEU A 495 -6.83 16.60 19.97
CA LEU A 495 -7.46 16.24 18.71
C LEU A 495 -8.75 15.48 18.99
N ARG A 496 -9.77 15.76 18.18
CA ARG A 496 -11.06 15.05 18.23
C ARG A 496 -11.40 14.47 16.86
N PHE A 497 -11.83 13.22 16.88
CA PHE A 497 -12.15 12.44 15.68
C PHE A 497 -13.65 12.37 15.41
N ASP A 498 -14.03 12.03 14.18
CA ASP A 498 -15.42 11.79 13.77
C ASP A 498 -16.09 10.65 14.55
N SER A 499 -15.28 9.77 15.13
CA SER A 499 -15.69 8.68 16.00
C SER A 499 -16.11 9.16 17.39
N GLY A 500 -15.78 10.40 17.75
CA GLY A 500 -15.93 10.98 19.07
C GLY A 500 -14.75 10.71 20.01
N ARG A 501 -13.74 9.97 19.57
CA ARG A 501 -12.48 9.79 20.30
C ARG A 501 -11.75 11.12 20.42
N GLU A 502 -11.04 11.31 21.53
CA GLU A 502 -10.15 12.44 21.74
C GLU A 502 -8.77 11.93 22.16
N ILE A 503 -7.71 12.50 21.59
CA ILE A 503 -6.32 12.19 21.95
C ILE A 503 -5.54 13.49 22.16
N LEU A 504 -4.60 13.47 23.09
CA LEU A 504 -3.77 14.62 23.39
C LEU A 504 -2.38 14.40 22.79
N VAL A 505 -1.93 15.31 21.94
CA VAL A 505 -0.64 15.20 21.23
C VAL A 505 0.29 16.34 21.59
N ASP A 506 1.60 16.09 21.52
CA ASP A 506 2.64 17.07 21.89
C ASP A 506 2.89 18.14 20.81
N GLY A 507 2.44 17.90 19.58
CA GLY A 507 2.59 18.85 18.48
C GLY A 507 2.07 18.28 17.16
N LEU A 508 2.01 19.15 16.16
CA LEU A 508 1.63 18.79 14.79
C LEU A 508 2.84 18.88 13.85
N TYR A 509 2.76 18.10 12.81
CA TYR A 509 3.70 18.08 11.69
C TYR A 509 2.93 18.48 10.44
N ASN A 510 3.58 19.20 9.54
CA ASN A 510 3.01 19.70 8.30
C ASN A 510 3.74 19.07 7.12
N ASP A 511 2.96 18.60 6.13
CA ASP A 511 3.48 18.12 4.86
C ASP A 511 4.13 19.28 4.09
N THR A 512 5.43 19.15 3.83
CA THR A 512 6.18 20.18 3.13
C THR A 512 6.01 20.11 1.62
N GLY A 513 5.42 19.03 1.11
CA GLY A 513 5.34 18.74 -0.31
C GLY A 513 6.72 18.47 -0.94
N GLU A 514 7.77 18.24 -0.15
CA GLU A 514 9.10 17.92 -0.67
C GLU A 514 9.75 16.88 0.23
N LEU A 515 10.51 15.96 -0.36
CA LEU A 515 11.33 15.03 0.41
C LEU A 515 12.45 15.79 1.11
N LEU A 516 12.80 15.34 2.32
CA LEU A 516 13.98 15.80 3.04
C LEU A 516 15.22 15.29 2.30
N ILE A 517 16.05 16.22 1.84
CA ILE A 517 17.26 15.92 1.07
C ILE A 517 18.44 16.67 1.70
N THR A 518 19.59 16.00 1.81
CA THR A 518 20.83 16.60 2.30
C THR A 518 21.43 17.54 1.25
N LYS A 519 22.41 18.37 1.63
CA LYS A 519 23.17 19.18 0.66
C LYS A 519 23.86 18.36 -0.44
N LYS A 520 24.16 17.09 -0.18
CA LYS A 520 24.82 16.18 -1.13
C LYS A 520 23.83 15.55 -2.11
N GLY A 521 22.52 15.74 -1.90
CA GLY A 521 21.46 15.14 -2.71
C GLY A 521 20.93 13.81 -2.18
N ASP A 522 21.42 13.34 -1.01
CA ASP A 522 20.94 12.11 -0.38
C ASP A 522 19.56 12.33 0.24
N ARG A 523 18.66 11.33 0.17
CA ARG A 523 17.40 11.40 0.92
C ARG A 523 17.66 11.30 2.42
N ALA A 524 16.76 11.87 3.20
CA ALA A 524 16.77 11.79 4.65
C ALA A 524 15.36 11.57 5.22
N SER A 525 15.29 11.08 6.44
CA SER A 525 14.06 10.94 7.21
C SER A 525 14.30 11.29 8.67
N GLU A 526 13.33 11.87 9.38
CA GLU A 526 13.44 12.01 10.84
C GLU A 526 13.48 10.60 11.47
N SER A 527 14.54 10.29 12.22
CA SER A 527 14.72 8.98 12.82
C SER A 527 13.96 8.89 14.13
N LEU A 528 12.65 8.63 14.04
CA LEU A 528 11.79 8.49 15.21
C LEU A 528 12.13 7.23 16.03
N SER A 529 12.56 6.17 15.36
CA SER A 529 13.03 4.94 16.00
C SER A 529 14.30 5.15 16.85
N ALA A 530 15.16 6.11 16.51
CA ALA A 530 16.36 6.40 17.31
C ALA A 530 16.04 6.83 18.75
N ARG A 531 14.83 7.35 19.01
CA ARG A 531 14.39 7.75 20.35
C ARG A 531 14.20 6.55 21.28
N SER A 532 13.79 5.40 20.74
CA SER A 532 13.62 4.16 21.52
C SER A 532 14.93 3.40 21.71
N MET A 533 15.91 3.51 20.80
CA MET A 533 17.23 2.84 20.88
C MET A 533 17.99 3.12 22.17
N SER A 534 18.39 2.12 22.95
CA SER A 534 19.29 2.27 24.11
C SER A 534 20.63 2.95 23.76
N ASP A 535 21.35 3.46 24.78
CA ASP A 535 22.69 4.02 24.57
C ASP A 535 23.68 3.00 23.97
N GLU A 536 23.48 1.70 24.24
CA GLU A 536 24.28 0.64 23.61
C GLU A 536 23.97 0.51 22.12
N GLU A 537 22.70 0.57 21.73
CA GLU A 537 22.28 0.55 20.31
C GLU A 537 22.77 1.81 19.59
N LEU A 538 22.60 2.99 20.20
CA LEU A 538 23.11 4.26 19.68
C LEU A 538 24.63 4.25 19.46
N SER A 539 25.39 3.52 20.29
CA SER A 539 26.85 3.40 20.12
C SER A 539 27.28 2.56 18.91
N LYS A 540 26.36 1.81 18.29
CA LYS A 540 26.61 0.89 17.18
C LYS A 540 26.12 1.40 15.84
N ILE A 541 25.46 2.56 15.79
CA ILE A 541 24.94 3.13 14.55
C ILE A 541 26.09 3.55 13.62
N ASP A 542 25.86 3.47 12.30
CA ASP A 542 26.81 4.02 11.34
C ASP A 542 26.64 5.54 11.26
N PHE A 543 27.67 6.30 11.64
CA PHE A 543 27.64 7.76 11.59
C PHE A 543 27.55 8.33 10.16
N GLY A 544 27.79 7.52 9.12
CA GLY A 544 27.49 7.89 7.73
C GLY A 544 25.99 7.84 7.40
N GLU A 545 25.24 6.97 8.09
CA GLU A 545 23.81 6.74 7.85
C GLU A 545 22.90 7.54 8.79
N TYR A 546 23.48 8.24 9.75
CA TYR A 546 22.76 9.12 10.67
C TYR A 546 23.27 10.55 10.57
N GLY A 547 22.38 11.51 10.76
CA GLY A 547 22.70 12.94 10.72
C GLY A 547 21.89 13.79 11.66
N ILE A 548 22.19 15.08 11.64
CA ILE A 548 21.53 16.12 12.43
C ILE A 548 21.20 17.33 11.56
N LYS A 549 20.21 18.10 11.99
CA LYS A 549 19.93 19.40 11.40
C LYS A 549 20.97 20.43 11.85
N GLN A 550 21.58 21.14 10.90
CA GLN A 550 22.42 22.32 11.12
C GLN A 550 21.88 23.48 10.28
N GLY A 551 21.12 24.39 10.91
CA GLY A 551 20.37 25.41 10.17
C GLY A 551 19.20 24.78 9.42
N GLU A 552 19.14 24.94 8.10
CA GLU A 552 18.16 24.27 7.23
C GLU A 552 18.65 22.95 6.64
N ASP A 553 19.94 22.65 6.78
CA ASP A 553 20.57 21.49 6.16
C ASP A 553 20.61 20.29 7.12
N ILE A 554 20.62 19.09 6.54
CA ILE A 554 20.91 17.83 7.24
C ILE A 554 22.34 17.42 6.89
N VAL A 555 23.17 17.19 7.91
CA VAL A 555 24.57 16.78 7.78
C VAL A 555 24.80 15.47 8.53
N SER A 556 25.61 14.56 7.98
CA SER A 556 25.89 13.28 8.63
C SER A 556 26.72 13.47 9.90
N LEU A 557 26.56 12.55 10.85
CA LEU A 557 27.37 12.47 12.06
C LEU A 557 28.86 12.27 11.71
N GLN A 558 29.14 11.55 10.63
CA GLN A 558 30.50 11.37 10.11
C GLN A 558 31.09 12.69 9.60
N ASP A 559 30.33 13.47 8.83
CA ASP A 559 30.81 14.75 8.27
C ASP A 559 31.14 15.78 9.36
N ILE A 560 30.41 15.75 10.48
CA ILE A 560 30.67 16.63 11.62
C ILE A 560 31.74 16.07 12.57
N GLY A 561 32.27 14.88 12.30
CA GLY A 561 33.29 14.22 13.13
C GLY A 561 32.75 13.75 14.48
N ALA A 562 31.50 13.28 14.55
CA ALA A 562 30.96 12.69 15.77
C ALA A 562 31.78 11.46 16.19
N GLU A 563 32.01 11.30 17.50
CA GLU A 563 32.69 10.15 18.10
C GLU A 563 31.77 9.35 19.02
N MET A 564 30.72 9.99 19.54
CA MET A 564 29.78 9.36 20.47
C MET A 564 28.42 10.05 20.39
N ILE A 565 27.38 9.25 20.59
CA ILE A 565 26.02 9.71 20.80
C ILE A 565 25.41 8.99 22.01
N ARG A 566 24.59 9.70 22.78
CA ARG A 566 23.81 9.14 23.89
C ARG A 566 22.47 9.87 24.03
N LYS A 567 21.50 9.25 24.69
CA LYS A 567 20.24 9.95 25.03
C LYS A 567 20.47 11.00 26.10
N LEU A 568 19.71 12.09 25.97
CA LEU A 568 19.45 13.03 27.05
C LEU A 568 18.05 12.75 27.59
N VAL A 569 17.95 12.39 28.86
CA VAL A 569 16.68 12.23 29.57
C VAL A 569 16.65 13.14 30.80
N ASN A 570 15.47 13.60 31.18
CA ASN A 570 15.30 14.34 32.43
C ASN A 570 15.21 13.41 33.65
N GLU A 571 15.13 13.98 34.86
CA GLU A 571 15.04 13.23 36.12
C GLU A 571 13.85 12.27 36.20
N ASN A 572 12.79 12.53 35.44
CA ASN A 572 11.58 11.69 35.36
C ASN A 572 11.64 10.66 34.21
N GLY A 573 12.79 10.53 33.54
CA GLY A 573 12.98 9.61 32.41
C GLY A 573 12.40 10.11 31.08
N LYS A 574 11.90 11.35 31.00
CA LYS A 574 11.40 11.93 29.74
C LYS A 574 12.58 12.22 28.80
N PHE A 575 12.48 11.75 27.58
CA PHE A 575 13.43 12.06 26.50
C PHE A 575 13.46 13.58 26.22
N LEU A 576 14.67 14.14 26.15
CA LEU A 576 14.93 15.56 25.88
C LEU A 576 15.71 15.78 24.58
N GLY A 577 16.34 14.75 24.01
CA GLY A 577 17.17 14.84 22.82
C GLY A 577 18.36 13.90 22.86
N PHE A 578 19.34 14.16 22.02
CA PHE A 578 20.60 13.44 21.93
C PHE A 578 21.76 14.35 22.27
N VAL A 579 22.76 13.79 22.95
CA VAL A 579 24.04 14.43 23.20
C VAL A 579 25.07 13.82 22.27
N ILE A 580 25.74 14.66 21.48
CA ILE A 580 26.75 14.27 20.51
C ILE A 580 28.10 14.84 20.95
N ASN A 581 29.10 13.96 21.00
CA ASN A 581 30.50 14.34 21.18
C ASN A 581 31.18 14.42 19.81
N ILE A 582 31.86 15.53 19.53
CA ILE A 582 32.58 15.77 18.27
C ILE A 582 34.08 15.74 18.52
N ALA A 583 34.80 15.00 17.67
CA ALA A 583 36.25 14.87 17.69
C ALA A 583 36.96 16.23 17.84
N GLY A 584 37.79 16.34 18.87
CA GLY A 584 38.58 17.55 19.13
C GLY A 584 37.80 18.74 19.68
N GLN A 585 36.49 18.62 19.92
CA GLN A 585 35.68 19.63 20.60
C GLN A 585 35.48 19.29 22.09
N LYS A 586 35.55 20.31 22.95
CA LYS A 586 35.30 20.14 24.39
C LYS A 586 33.82 20.27 24.77
N GLN A 587 33.01 20.84 23.89
CA GLN A 587 31.60 21.07 24.14
C GLN A 587 30.78 19.99 23.44
N GLU A 588 29.84 19.43 24.18
CA GLU A 588 28.85 18.51 23.65
C GLU A 588 27.80 19.30 22.86
N GLN A 589 27.38 18.75 21.72
CA GLN A 589 26.26 19.29 20.96
C GLN A 589 24.98 18.57 21.36
N ILE A 590 23.95 19.32 21.73
CA ILE A 590 22.62 18.77 22.04
C ILE A 590 21.72 19.01 20.84
N VAL A 591 21.06 17.96 20.37
CA VAL A 591 20.11 18.00 19.26
C VAL A 591 18.80 17.34 19.68
N GLU A 592 17.67 17.81 19.15
CA GLU A 592 16.37 17.22 19.47
C GLU A 592 16.16 15.88 18.76
N ASN A 593 16.55 15.81 17.48
CA ASN A 593 16.28 14.68 16.59
C ASN A 593 17.53 14.25 15.84
N LEU A 594 17.58 12.96 15.52
CA LEU A 594 18.46 12.42 14.48
C LEU A 594 17.67 12.26 13.18
N TYR A 595 18.42 12.18 12.09
CA TYR A 595 17.89 11.90 10.76
C TYR A 595 18.58 10.66 10.21
N ASN A 596 17.84 9.71 9.65
CA ASN A 596 18.45 8.67 8.82
C ASN A 596 18.87 9.34 7.49
N ILE A 597 20.06 9.06 7.02
CA ILE A 597 20.59 9.52 5.73
C ILE A 597 20.80 8.29 4.86
N TYR A 598 20.09 8.27 3.75
CA TYR A 598 20.16 7.19 2.79
C TYR A 598 21.17 7.59 1.73
N THR A 599 22.44 7.24 1.97
CA THR A 599 23.52 7.58 1.04
C THR A 599 23.26 6.88 -0.28
N ILE A 600 22.96 7.65 -1.32
CA ILE A 600 22.65 7.11 -2.63
C ILE A 600 23.98 6.72 -3.26
N ASN A 601 24.33 5.44 -3.16
CA ASN A 601 25.36 4.87 -4.03
C ASN A 601 24.80 4.90 -5.45
N ASN A 602 24.97 6.03 -6.16
CA ASN A 602 24.72 6.15 -7.59
C ASN A 602 25.16 4.87 -8.29
N PHE A 603 24.30 4.27 -9.13
CA PHE A 603 24.54 3.05 -9.91
C PHE A 603 25.99 2.96 -10.40
N ASN A 604 26.91 2.38 -9.61
CA ASN A 604 28.33 2.15 -9.90
C ASN A 604 29.09 1.92 -8.57
N LYS A 605 29.13 0.66 -8.11
CA LYS A 605 30.39 0.14 -7.57
C LYS A 605 31.04 -0.67 -8.67
N THR A 606 32.26 -0.31 -9.03
CA THR A 606 33.21 -1.08 -9.85
C THR A 606 33.54 -2.39 -9.14
N ARG A 607 32.59 -3.30 -9.03
CA ARG A 607 32.83 -4.68 -8.59
C ARG A 607 33.11 -5.50 -9.85
N ASN A 608 34.25 -6.17 -9.89
CA ASN A 608 34.50 -7.22 -10.88
C ASN A 608 33.59 -8.40 -10.52
N PHE A 609 32.50 -8.58 -11.26
CA PHE A 609 31.59 -9.70 -11.06
C PHE A 609 32.26 -11.00 -11.52
N GLN A 610 32.43 -11.95 -10.59
CA GLN A 610 32.69 -13.34 -10.97
C GLN A 610 31.35 -14.00 -11.28
N LEU A 611 31.25 -14.59 -12.46
CA LEU A 611 30.03 -15.21 -12.98
C LEU A 611 29.71 -16.49 -12.20
N GLU A 612 28.45 -16.67 -11.81
CA GLU A 612 27.93 -18.03 -11.58
C GLU A 612 27.87 -18.74 -12.94
N ALA A 613 28.47 -19.93 -13.01
CA ALA A 613 28.67 -20.71 -14.22
C ALA A 613 27.48 -21.60 -14.55
#